data_AF-A0A022MCP9-F1
#
_entry.id   AF-A0A022MCP9-F1
#
_cell.length_a   1.000
_cell.length_b   1.000
_cell.length_c   1.000
_cell.angle_alpha   90.00
_cell.angle_beta   90.00
_cell.angle_gamma   90.00
#
_symmetry.space_group_name_H-M   'P 1'
#
loop_
_entity.id
_entity.type
_entity.pdbx_description
1 polymer ?
#
loop_
_entity_poly.entity_id
_entity_poly.type
_entity_poly.pdbx_seq_one_letter_code
_entity_poly.pdbx_strand_id
1 'polypeptide(L)' 'MIAPPDRTPLPREFFDRPVLEVAPDLQGRTLVRTAPDGPIVLRLTEVVYVYFTYGMSRRSA' A
#
# COMPACT_ATOMS: atom_id res chain seq x y z
N MET A 1 -8.47 -5.99 26.47
CA MET A 1 -8.84 -4.89 25.56
C MET A 1 -7.70 -4.70 24.58
N ILE A 2 -7.87 -5.06 23.30
CA ILE A 2 -6.86 -4.80 22.26
C ILE A 2 -6.99 -3.32 21.92
N ALA A 3 -5.93 -2.54 22.16
CA ALA A 3 -5.93 -1.13 21.78
C ALA A 3 -6.15 -1.04 20.26
N PRO A 4 -6.96 -0.10 19.76
CA PRO A 4 -7.11 0.09 18.33
C PRO A 4 -5.71 0.31 17.71
N PRO A 5 -5.41 -0.31 16.55
CA PRO A 5 -4.11 -0.19 15.92
C PRO A 5 -3.78 1.28 15.70
N ASP A 6 -2.51 1.62 15.95
CA ASP A 6 -1.99 2.96 15.67
C ASP A 6 -2.26 3.32 14.20
N ARG A 7 -2.95 4.44 13.99
CA ARG A 7 -3.34 4.95 12.66
C ARG A 7 -2.36 5.99 12.13
N THR A 8 -1.22 6.15 12.80
CA THR A 8 -0.13 7.01 12.34
C THR A 8 0.29 6.56 10.94
N PRO A 9 0.25 7.46 9.94
CA PRO A 9 0.74 7.13 8.60
C PRO A 9 2.18 6.65 8.64
N LEU A 10 2.51 5.67 7.80
CA LEU A 10 3.91 5.28 7.61
C LEU A 10 4.69 6.48 7.08
N PRO A 11 5.93 6.68 7.56
CA PRO A 11 6.71 7.84 7.17
C PRO A 11 7.22 7.68 5.74
N ARG A 12 7.66 8.78 5.11
CA ARG A 12 7.97 8.78 3.67
C ARG A 12 9.16 7.87 3.33
N GLU A 13 10.15 7.82 4.20
CA GLU A 13 11.33 6.96 4.09
C GLU A 13 10.98 5.46 4.04
N PHE A 14 9.82 5.05 4.54
CA PHE A 14 9.35 3.67 4.38
C PHE A 14 9.14 3.33 2.90
N PHE A 15 8.63 4.28 2.12
CA PHE A 15 8.29 4.13 0.70
C PHE A 15 9.46 4.45 -0.23
N ASP A 16 10.49 5.16 0.24
CA ASP A 16 11.69 5.52 -0.55
C ASP A 16 12.70 4.35 -0.68
N ARG A 17 12.28 3.12 -0.35
CA ARG A 17 13.08 1.88 -0.51
C ARG A 17 12.75 1.17 -1.83
N PRO A 18 13.60 0.26 -2.33
CA PRO A 18 13.29 -0.55 -3.51
C PRO A 18 11.95 -1.28 -3.40
N VAL A 19 11.18 -1.34 -4.49
CA VAL A 19 9.82 -1.92 -4.49
C VAL A 19 9.78 -3.39 -4.05
N LEU A 20 10.86 -4.14 -4.29
CA LEU A 20 11.02 -5.53 -3.83
C LEU A 20 11.12 -5.65 -2.32
N GLU A 21 11.53 -4.58 -1.63
CA GLU A 21 11.61 -4.52 -0.17
C GLU A 21 10.31 -3.96 0.43
N VAL A 22 9.73 -2.94 -0.21
CA VAL A 22 8.50 -2.30 0.27
C VAL A 22 7.28 -3.21 0.14
N ALA A 23 7.16 -3.96 -0.96
CA ALA A 23 5.96 -4.76 -1.22
C ALA A 23 5.70 -5.84 -0.17
N PRO A 24 6.68 -6.67 0.25
CA PRO A 24 6.51 -7.60 1.36
C PRO A 24 6.13 -6.91 2.68
N ASP A 25 6.72 -5.75 2.98
CA ASP A 25 6.48 -5.01 4.23
C ASP A 25 5.09 -4.35 4.30
N LEU A 26 4.44 -4.17 3.15
CA LEU A 26 3.07 -3.66 3.04
C LEU A 26 2.02 -4.75 3.30
N GLN A 27 2.35 -6.01 3.08
CA GLN A 27 1.45 -7.14 3.31
C GLN A 27 1.01 -7.17 4.79
N GLY A 28 -0.30 -7.21 5.03
CA GLY A 28 -0.88 -7.21 6.37
C GLY A 28 -0.96 -5.85 7.07
N ARG A 29 -0.43 -4.77 6.47
CA ARG A 29 -0.58 -3.40 6.99
C ARG A 29 -2.02 -2.90 6.84
N THR A 30 -2.37 -1.86 7.59
CA THR A 30 -3.69 -1.23 7.56
C THR A 30 -3.69 -0.02 6.63
N LEU A 31 -4.59 -0.01 5.65
CA LEU A 31 -4.91 1.16 4.84
C LEU A 31 -6.10 1.89 5.47
N VAL A 32 -5.93 3.17 5.75
CA VAL A 32 -6.99 4.04 6.27
C VAL A 32 -7.32 5.09 5.21
N ARG A 33 -8.59 5.14 4.81
CA ARG A 33 -9.14 6.21 3.96
C ARG A 33 -10.09 7.07 4.78
N THR A 34 -9.80 8.36 4.86
CA THR A 34 -10.72 9.35 5.44
C THR A 34 -11.89 9.61 4.48
N ALA A 35 -13.13 9.54 4.97
CA ALA A 35 -14.33 9.88 4.22
C ALA A 35 -15.30 10.71 5.08
N PRO A 36 -16.26 11.46 4.48
CA PRO A 36 -17.21 12.28 5.24
C PRO A 36 -18.02 11.48 6.28
N ASP A 37 -18.37 10.24 5.98
CA ASP A 37 -19.14 9.35 6.87
C ASP A 37 -18.27 8.62 7.92
N GLY A 38 -16.96 8.90 7.94
CA GLY A 38 -15.99 8.27 8.83
C GLY A 38 -14.86 7.52 8.10
N PRO A 39 -13.85 7.02 8.83
CA PRO A 39 -12.71 6.33 8.24
C PRO A 39 -13.08 4.92 7.75
N ILE A 40 -12.67 4.59 6.53
CA ILE A 40 -12.70 3.23 5.99
C ILE A 40 -11.34 2.60 6.29
N VAL A 41 -11.34 1.43 6.92
CA VAL A 41 -10.14 0.74 7.39
C VAL A 41 -10.09 -0.66 6.81
N LEU A 42 -9.02 -0.96 6.07
CA LEU A 42 -8.81 -2.25 5.42
C LEU A 42 -7.43 -2.81 5.78
N ARG A 43 -7.32 -4.13 5.79
CA ARG A 43 -6.02 -4.82 5.87
C ARG A 43 -5.57 -5.19 4.46
N LEU A 44 -4.34 -4.85 4.10
CA LEU A 44 -3.75 -5.26 2.83
C LEU A 44 -3.52 -6.77 2.85
N THR A 45 -4.27 -7.52 2.05
CA THR A 45 -4.16 -8.99 1.95
C THR A 45 -3.37 -9.45 0.75
N GLU A 46 -3.09 -8.58 -0.21
CA GLU A 46 -2.24 -8.86 -1.36
C GLU A 46 -1.56 -7.56 -1.79
N VAL A 47 -0.29 -7.64 -2.15
CA VAL A 47 0.50 -6.52 -2.68
C VAL A 47 1.24 -7.01 -3.92
N VAL A 48 1.07 -6.30 -5.03
CA VAL A 48 1.76 -6.61 -6.29
C VAL A 48 2.60 -5.41 -6.71
N TYR A 49 3.81 -5.68 -7.20
CA TYR A 49 4.66 -4.69 -7.82
C TYR A 49 4.74 -4.95 -9.32
N VAL A 50 4.80 -3.88 -10.10
CA VAL A 50 4.91 -3.95 -11.56
C VAL A 50 6.07 -3.06 -11.99
N TYR A 51 7.03 -3.64 -12.72
CA TYR A 51 8.04 -2.88 -13.40
C TYR A 51 7.52 -2.47 -14.78
N PHE A 52 7.43 -1.17 -15.01
CA PHE A 52 7.20 -0.64 -16.35
C PHE A 52 8.55 -0.44 -17.01
N THR A 53 8.98 -1.40 -17.82
CA THR A 53 10.11 -1.22 -18.72
C THR A 53 9.67 -0.37 -19.92
N TYR A 54 10.47 0.63 -20.28
CA TYR A 54 10.27 1.43 -21.49
C TYR A 54 10.26 0.50 -22.72
N GLY A 55 9.07 0.23 -23.27
CA GLY A 55 8.91 -0.73 -24.37
C GLY A 55 7.53 -1.41 -24.47
N MET A 56 6.68 -1.33 -23.44
CA MET A 56 5.27 -1.74 -23.56
C MET A 56 4.45 -0.68 -24.31
N SER A 57 4.69 -0.56 -25.62
CA SER A 57 3.76 0.13 -26.52
C SER A 57 2.45 -0.65 -26.56
N ARG A 58 1.36 0.03 -26.15
CA ARG A 58 -0.06 -0.34 -26.33
C ARG A 58 -0.30 -1.50 -27.30
N ARG A 59 -0.65 -2.68 -26.79
CA ARG A 59 -1.52 -3.63 -27.47
C ARG A 59 -2.38 -4.38 -26.46
N SER A 60 -3.60 -3.90 -26.27
CA SER A 60 -4.75 -4.77 -26.13
C SER A 60 -5.82 -4.21 -27.07
N ALA A 61 -6.27 -5.09 -27.96
CA ALA A 61 -7.38 -4.89 -28.89
C ALA A 61 -8.72 -4.83 -28.14
#